data_AF-A0A1I8NXH8-F1
#
_entry.id   AF-A0A1I8NXH8-F1
#
_cell.length_a   1.000
_cell.length_b   1.000
_cell.length_c   1.000
_cell.angle_alpha   90.00
_cell.angle_beta   90.00
_cell.angle_gamma   90.00
#
_symmetry.space_group_name_H-M   'P 1'
#
loop_
_entity.id
_entity.type
_entity.pdbx_description
1 polymer ?
#
loop_
_entity_poly.entity_id
_entity_poly.type
_entity_poly.pdbx_seq_one_letter_code
_entity_poly.pdbx_strand_id
1 'polypeptide(L)'
;MLLKELIRFSTQHRTLYCYMILSIWIFLLIAGMYKYIGRNTNSLSYILNGNSHMYGGASITATPSMDSNNFAKYKTRCTPLSHINRLDDGGILDGWKLQGVLMIIRHGDRGPMSHVRSVPHLDCGITGDNLVNKYRSFLYNTTSVSGSNHMYWNKVGPFHGFPLLPLTEKECLLGQLTYKGIAQLLHVGEILHQIYAHPLGLWIRQAATNQYGRSVANSTPYSTLLNSDEVVVYTTRVRRTFQSALALLYTFLPTDKWLALNVKESHSIAFCFTDCVCQKADALRKELLKVQKRGLAKQPMVTQVMHWIGNQLLQHTPNGINDPNEVVDAMLTVMCHDAPWPCRRNVNGTERMAVSTKANDLDLNDVINIDQDDVLAGGVGGAGMVNGVDALGAVNAVGDVNSNAIQLQTANEEVSTSANNEACIEASHVSTMMSFSNWQSTREVHHAFYKRIGLMRAYGMIRHIVSYMLRMISGDRTKFVLYSGHDWTLQYLTAALGIQTDNTFIAYAARLAFEVYKSEAHTDYYFRVVYDGHDVTQQIDFCEGGKSLRVTRDSRGNKADLCPIENIIRFLHEDYFGPLNATNFKDACIMTANPKGNEF
;
A
#
# COMPACT_ATOMS: atom_id res chain seq x y z
N MET A 1 -12.57 -50.01 51.44
CA MET A 1 -12.26 -48.98 50.42
C MET A 1 -13.17 -49.00 49.18
N LEU A 2 -14.17 -49.89 49.07
CA LEU A 2 -15.05 -49.95 47.87
C LEU A 2 -16.37 -49.17 48.00
N LEU A 3 -16.77 -48.75 49.20
CA LEU A 3 -18.03 -48.00 49.40
C LEU A 3 -17.88 -46.48 49.17
N LYS A 4 -16.64 -45.95 49.22
CA LYS A 4 -16.36 -44.51 49.03
C LYS A 4 -16.31 -44.09 47.56
N GLU A 5 -15.99 -45.01 46.65
CA GLU A 5 -15.95 -44.74 45.20
C GLU A 5 -17.34 -44.79 44.55
N LEU A 6 -18.26 -45.62 45.06
CA LEU A 6 -19.64 -45.69 44.54
C LEU A 6 -20.46 -44.42 44.84
N ILE A 7 -20.17 -43.72 45.94
CA ILE A 7 -20.87 -42.48 46.31
C ILE A 7 -20.39 -41.29 45.46
N ARG A 8 -19.19 -41.35 44.88
CA ARG A 8 -18.64 -40.30 44.02
C ARG A 8 -19.19 -40.33 42.59
N PHE A 9 -19.84 -41.43 42.18
CA PHE A 9 -20.52 -41.52 40.88
C PHE A 9 -21.94 -40.91 40.87
N SER A 10 -22.53 -40.67 42.05
CA SER A 10 -23.93 -40.24 42.18
C SER A 10 -24.16 -38.73 42.00
N THR A 11 -23.11 -37.90 41.90
CA THR A 11 -23.24 -36.42 41.88
C THR A 11 -22.92 -35.76 40.54
N GLN A 12 -22.60 -36.50 39.49
CA GLN A 12 -22.29 -35.96 38.15
C GLN A 12 -23.37 -36.20 37.08
N HIS A 13 -24.60 -36.49 37.48
CA HIS A 13 -25.69 -36.74 36.53
C HIS A 13 -25.97 -35.56 35.60
N ARG A 14 -25.92 -34.31 36.08
CA ARG A 14 -26.28 -33.14 35.25
C ARG A 14 -25.32 -32.88 34.09
N THR A 15 -24.02 -33.04 34.31
CA THR A 15 -23.01 -32.81 33.27
C THR A 15 -23.04 -33.92 32.22
N LEU A 16 -23.26 -35.17 32.65
CA LEU A 16 -23.37 -36.30 31.74
C LEU A 16 -24.62 -36.23 30.85
N TYR A 17 -25.76 -35.78 31.40
CA TYR A 17 -26.95 -35.52 30.58
C TYR A 17 -26.71 -34.39 29.56
N CYS A 18 -25.95 -33.35 29.93
CA CYS A 18 -25.60 -32.26 29.01
C CYS A 18 -24.77 -32.78 27.82
N TYR A 19 -23.76 -33.61 28.07
CA TYR A 19 -22.93 -34.19 27.00
C TYR A 19 -23.69 -35.22 26.15
N MET A 20 -24.60 -35.99 26.75
CA MET A 20 -25.46 -36.93 26.02
C MET A 20 -26.46 -36.22 25.10
N ILE A 21 -27.09 -35.13 25.56
CA ILE A 21 -28.01 -34.35 24.73
C ILE A 21 -27.25 -33.64 23.60
N LEU A 22 -26.07 -33.10 23.88
CA LEU A 22 -25.26 -32.38 22.90
C LEU A 22 -24.69 -33.33 21.81
N SER A 23 -24.31 -34.55 22.19
CA SER A 23 -23.87 -35.57 21.23
C SER A 23 -25.00 -36.07 20.33
N ILE A 24 -26.22 -36.25 20.87
CA ILE A 24 -27.40 -36.58 20.06
C ILE A 24 -27.72 -35.44 19.08
N TRP A 25 -27.59 -34.18 19.51
CA TRP A 25 -27.84 -33.01 18.66
C TRP A 25 -26.85 -32.91 17.48
N ILE A 26 -25.56 -33.16 17.75
CA ILE A 26 -24.52 -33.21 16.71
C ILE A 26 -24.78 -34.35 15.73
N PHE A 27 -25.18 -35.53 16.21
CA PHE A 27 -25.50 -36.66 15.34
C PHE A 27 -26.69 -36.40 14.41
N LEU A 28 -27.73 -35.70 14.90
CA LEU A 28 -28.87 -35.31 14.06
C LEU A 28 -28.48 -34.27 13.01
N LEU A 29 -27.57 -33.35 13.32
CA LEU A 29 -27.03 -32.40 12.34
C LEU A 29 -26.22 -33.09 11.24
N ILE A 30 -25.32 -34.01 11.61
CA ILE A 30 -24.51 -34.78 10.66
C ILE A 30 -25.41 -35.66 9.77
N ALA A 31 -26.42 -36.33 10.36
CA ALA A 31 -27.40 -37.11 9.60
C ALA A 31 -28.24 -36.23 8.67
N GLY A 32 -28.59 -35.00 9.09
CA GLY A 32 -29.24 -34.00 8.27
C GLY A 32 -28.40 -33.57 7.07
N MET A 33 -27.09 -33.34 7.27
CA MET A 33 -26.16 -33.02 6.18
C MET A 33 -25.99 -34.18 5.20
N TYR A 34 -25.87 -35.42 5.69
CA TYR A 34 -25.75 -36.60 4.82
C TYR A 34 -27.02 -36.89 4.01
N LYS A 35 -28.21 -36.54 4.53
CA LYS A 35 -29.47 -36.65 3.80
C LYS A 35 -29.59 -35.63 2.64
N TYR A 36 -28.84 -34.53 2.70
CA TYR A 36 -28.85 -33.47 1.68
C TYR A 36 -27.60 -33.45 0.76
N ILE A 37 -26.57 -34.24 1.04
CA ILE A 37 -25.35 -34.40 0.21
C ILE A 37 -25.36 -35.78 -0.47
N GLY A 38 -26.40 -36.08 -1.25
CA GLY A 38 -26.52 -37.42 -1.83
C GLY A 38 -27.56 -37.60 -2.92
N ARG A 39 -27.45 -36.85 -4.03
CA ARG A 39 -27.96 -37.29 -5.36
C ARG A 39 -27.58 -36.30 -6.48
N ASN A 40 -26.44 -36.53 -7.13
CA ASN A 40 -26.29 -36.57 -8.59
C ASN A 40 -24.83 -36.82 -8.99
N THR A 41 -24.46 -38.10 -8.97
CA THR A 41 -23.40 -38.62 -9.84
C THR A 41 -24.06 -39.05 -11.14
N ASN A 42 -23.78 -38.36 -12.24
CA ASN A 42 -23.61 -38.92 -13.58
C ASN A 42 -23.38 -37.81 -14.61
N SER A 43 -22.14 -37.75 -15.09
CA SER A 43 -21.72 -37.54 -16.50
C SER A 43 -20.53 -36.59 -16.62
N LEU A 44 -19.39 -37.01 -16.08
CA LEU A 44 -18.08 -36.67 -16.64
C LEU A 44 -17.69 -37.83 -17.58
N SER A 45 -18.06 -37.70 -18.85
CA SER A 45 -17.57 -38.54 -19.94
C SER A 45 -17.60 -37.71 -21.21
N TYR A 46 -16.45 -37.68 -21.91
CA TYR A 46 -16.08 -36.94 -23.12
C TYR A 46 -15.16 -35.72 -22.93
N ILE A 47 -13.93 -36.02 -22.50
CA ILE A 47 -12.75 -35.47 -23.19
C ILE A 47 -12.52 -36.33 -24.45
N LEU A 48 -12.05 -35.69 -25.53
CA LEU A 48 -11.58 -36.23 -26.81
C LEU A 48 -12.61 -36.29 -27.95
N ASN A 49 -12.66 -35.24 -28.78
CA ASN A 49 -12.31 -35.36 -30.20
C ASN A 49 -12.09 -33.99 -30.85
N GLY A 50 -11.08 -33.89 -31.71
CA GLY A 50 -10.62 -32.65 -32.32
C GLY A 50 -11.46 -32.16 -33.51
N ASN A 51 -11.20 -30.93 -33.94
CA ASN A 51 -10.66 -30.70 -35.27
C ASN A 51 -10.13 -29.27 -35.44
N SER A 52 -8.96 -29.24 -36.07
CA SER A 52 -8.27 -28.13 -36.70
C SER A 52 -9.12 -27.37 -37.72
N HIS A 53 -9.05 -26.03 -37.71
CA HIS A 53 -9.15 -25.24 -38.94
C HIS A 53 -8.26 -24.00 -38.87
N MET A 54 -7.22 -24.01 -39.71
CA MET A 54 -6.50 -22.83 -40.18
C MET A 54 -7.40 -21.99 -41.10
N TYR A 55 -7.31 -20.67 -40.99
CA TYR A 55 -7.39 -19.77 -42.14
C TYR A 55 -6.40 -18.62 -41.92
N GLY A 56 -5.48 -18.46 -42.87
CA GLY A 56 -4.50 -17.38 -42.90
C GLY A 56 -4.95 -16.23 -43.79
N GLY A 57 -4.43 -15.04 -43.44
CA GLY A 57 -3.95 -14.02 -44.38
C GLY A 57 -4.97 -13.09 -45.04
N ALA A 58 -4.98 -11.83 -44.61
CA ALA A 58 -4.89 -10.67 -45.51
C ALA A 58 -4.52 -9.39 -44.74
N SER A 59 -3.42 -8.77 -45.16
CA SER A 59 -3.05 -7.37 -44.94
C SER A 59 -4.18 -6.44 -45.41
N ILE A 60 -4.39 -5.29 -44.75
CA ILE A 60 -4.76 -4.00 -45.36
C ILE A 60 -4.70 -2.86 -44.31
N THR A 61 -3.82 -1.90 -44.62
CA THR A 61 -3.77 -0.47 -44.25
C THR A 61 -3.68 -0.03 -42.80
N ALA A 62 -2.52 0.56 -42.50
CA ALA A 62 -2.25 1.52 -41.45
C ALA A 62 -3.33 2.62 -41.39
N THR A 63 -4.05 2.65 -40.26
CA THR A 63 -4.73 3.85 -39.76
C THR A 63 -3.76 4.62 -38.87
N PRO A 64 -3.74 5.96 -38.93
CA PRO A 64 -2.70 6.76 -38.31
C PRO A 64 -2.76 6.61 -36.79
N SER A 65 -1.60 6.33 -36.19
CA SER A 65 -1.39 6.29 -34.76
C SER A 65 -1.89 7.58 -34.11
N MET A 66 -3.04 7.52 -33.43
CA MET A 66 -3.42 8.54 -32.47
C MET A 66 -2.41 8.50 -31.32
N ASP A 67 -1.81 9.66 -31.09
CA ASP A 67 -0.62 9.87 -30.30
C ASP A 67 -0.75 9.33 -28.86
N SER A 68 0.04 8.30 -28.54
CA SER A 68 0.13 7.67 -27.21
C SER A 68 0.80 8.57 -26.15
N ASN A 69 1.14 9.82 -26.48
CA ASN A 69 2.10 10.62 -25.72
C ASN A 69 1.53 11.67 -24.74
N ASN A 70 0.23 11.69 -24.43
CA ASN A 70 -0.29 12.62 -23.42
C ASN A 70 -0.46 12.04 -21.99
N PHE A 71 -0.33 10.71 -21.80
CA PHE A 71 -0.41 10.07 -20.47
C PHE A 71 0.93 9.64 -19.87
N ALA A 72 2.01 9.67 -20.65
CA ALA A 72 3.32 9.19 -20.21
C ALA A 72 3.78 9.86 -18.91
N LYS A 73 3.53 11.17 -18.75
CA LYS A 73 3.83 11.91 -17.51
C LYS A 73 3.11 11.38 -16.27
N TYR A 74 1.90 10.83 -16.42
CA TYR A 74 1.12 10.29 -15.29
C TYR A 74 1.43 8.82 -15.00
N LYS A 75 1.98 8.08 -15.97
CA LYS A 75 2.47 6.70 -15.77
C LYS A 75 3.63 6.62 -14.78
N THR A 76 4.30 7.74 -14.48
CA THR A 76 5.26 7.82 -13.37
C THR A 76 4.66 7.36 -12.04
N ARG A 77 3.34 7.54 -11.85
CA ARG A 77 2.62 7.06 -10.67
C ARG A 77 2.63 5.54 -10.51
N CYS A 78 2.74 4.84 -11.64
CA CYS A 78 2.74 3.39 -11.71
C CYS A 78 4.11 2.78 -11.51
N THR A 79 5.21 3.55 -11.58
CA THR A 79 6.60 3.05 -11.51
C THR A 79 6.83 1.85 -12.43
N PRO A 80 6.81 2.04 -13.77
CA PRO A 80 7.10 0.95 -14.69
C PRO A 80 8.51 0.41 -14.44
N LEU A 81 8.73 -0.88 -14.69
CA LEU A 81 10.01 -1.53 -14.37
C LEU A 81 11.21 -0.87 -15.06
N SER A 82 11.03 -0.33 -16.26
CA SER A 82 12.06 0.42 -17.00
C SER A 82 12.53 1.71 -16.30
N HIS A 83 11.75 2.24 -15.35
CA HIS A 83 12.10 3.43 -14.58
C HIS A 83 12.80 3.08 -13.25
N ILE A 84 12.81 1.80 -12.86
CA ILE A 84 13.50 1.33 -11.65
C ILE A 84 14.97 1.17 -12.02
N ASN A 85 15.74 2.23 -11.81
CA ASN A 85 17.16 2.31 -12.15
C ASN A 85 18.01 2.72 -10.96
N ARG A 86 19.28 2.32 -10.98
CA ARG A 86 20.29 2.77 -10.03
C ARG A 86 20.71 4.20 -10.34
N LEU A 87 20.64 5.08 -9.34
CA LEU A 87 20.96 6.50 -9.46
C LEU A 87 21.98 6.95 -8.38
N ASP A 88 21.57 7.80 -7.44
CA ASP A 88 22.40 8.39 -6.38
C ASP A 88 22.51 7.56 -5.10
N ASP A 89 21.71 6.49 -4.98
CA ASP A 89 21.76 5.51 -3.89
C ASP A 89 23.20 4.97 -3.69
N GLY A 90 23.67 5.01 -2.44
CA GLY A 90 25.03 4.66 -2.06
C GLY A 90 26.12 5.36 -2.89
N GLY A 91 27.26 4.71 -3.03
CA GLY A 91 28.43 5.25 -3.71
C GLY A 91 29.71 4.99 -2.92
N ILE A 92 30.86 5.32 -3.52
CA ILE A 92 32.14 5.28 -2.84
C ILE A 92 32.50 6.72 -2.50
N LEU A 93 32.25 7.11 -1.26
CA LEU A 93 32.59 8.43 -0.77
C LEU A 93 34.01 8.38 -0.21
N ASP A 94 34.97 8.98 -0.90
CA ASP A 94 36.38 8.93 -0.50
C ASP A 94 36.57 9.48 0.91
N GLY A 95 37.16 8.68 1.81
CA GLY A 95 37.33 9.03 3.22
C GLY A 95 36.08 8.84 4.09
N TRP A 96 35.07 8.13 3.60
CA TRP A 96 33.81 7.86 4.31
C TRP A 96 33.40 6.40 4.23
N LYS A 97 33.00 5.84 5.37
CA LYS A 97 32.53 4.46 5.48
C LYS A 97 31.06 4.38 5.86
N LEU A 98 30.25 3.74 5.02
CA LEU A 98 28.85 3.44 5.31
C LEU A 98 28.74 2.54 6.54
N GLN A 99 28.00 2.99 7.55
CA GLN A 99 27.76 2.26 8.81
C GLN A 99 26.43 1.51 8.81
N GLY A 100 25.42 2.07 8.16
CA GLY A 100 24.10 1.48 8.07
C GLY A 100 23.13 2.28 7.21
N VAL A 101 22.00 1.68 6.89
CA VAL A 101 20.92 2.28 6.09
C VAL A 101 19.58 2.03 6.77
N LEU A 102 18.78 3.09 6.88
CA LEU A 102 17.37 2.99 7.24
C LEU A 102 16.55 3.31 6.00
N MET A 103 15.65 2.42 5.61
CA MET A 103 14.90 2.52 4.38
C MET A 103 13.40 2.46 4.62
N ILE A 104 12.68 3.44 4.12
CA ILE A 104 11.22 3.51 4.15
C ILE A 104 10.73 3.28 2.72
N ILE A 105 9.83 2.31 2.53
CA ILE A 105 9.25 1.99 1.23
C ILE A 105 7.73 2.12 1.25
N ARG A 106 7.15 2.55 0.12
CA ARG A 106 5.75 2.28 -0.20
C ARG A 106 5.64 0.87 -0.75
N HIS A 107 4.53 0.18 -0.47
CA HIS A 107 4.20 -1.05 -1.18
C HIS A 107 4.18 -0.86 -2.72
N GLY A 108 4.28 -1.97 -3.44
CA GLY A 108 4.21 -1.97 -4.91
C GLY A 108 2.79 -1.74 -5.43
N ASP A 109 2.65 -1.86 -6.75
CA ASP A 109 1.37 -1.84 -7.44
C ASP A 109 0.36 -2.82 -6.83
N ARG A 110 -0.89 -2.36 -6.73
CA ARG A 110 -1.98 -3.06 -6.07
C ARG A 110 -3.29 -2.86 -6.84
N GLY A 111 -4.26 -3.73 -6.57
CA GLY A 111 -5.64 -3.48 -6.97
C GLY A 111 -6.26 -2.25 -6.28
N PRO A 112 -7.44 -1.82 -6.73
CA PRO A 112 -8.10 -0.60 -6.25
C PRO A 112 -8.57 -0.73 -4.80
N MET A 113 -8.77 0.40 -4.12
CA MET A 113 -9.36 0.47 -2.77
C MET A 113 -10.89 0.38 -2.80
N SER A 114 -11.51 0.77 -3.92
CA SER A 114 -12.95 0.66 -4.15
C SER A 114 -13.26 -0.42 -5.19
N HIS A 115 -14.45 -1.00 -5.13
CA HIS A 115 -14.87 -1.97 -6.13
C HIS A 115 -14.95 -1.31 -7.51
N VAL A 116 -14.24 -1.88 -8.48
CA VAL A 116 -14.29 -1.44 -9.87
C VAL A 116 -15.15 -2.39 -10.69
N ARG A 117 -15.89 -1.84 -11.65
CA ARG A 117 -16.61 -2.62 -12.66
C ARG A 117 -15.62 -3.41 -13.51
N SER A 118 -16.08 -4.50 -14.10
CA SER A 118 -15.25 -5.34 -14.98
C SER A 118 -14.70 -4.52 -16.15
N VAL A 119 -13.38 -4.35 -16.17
CA VAL A 119 -12.66 -3.71 -17.27
C VAL A 119 -12.18 -4.81 -18.23
N PRO A 120 -12.52 -4.74 -19.53
CA PRO A 120 -12.08 -5.74 -20.50
C PRO A 120 -10.55 -5.86 -20.54
N HIS A 121 -10.03 -7.08 -20.59
CA HIS A 121 -8.60 -7.36 -20.72
C HIS A 121 -7.71 -6.78 -19.60
N LEU A 122 -8.28 -6.45 -18.45
CA LEU A 122 -7.51 -6.04 -17.28
C LEU A 122 -6.67 -7.23 -16.76
N ASP A 123 -5.34 -7.12 -16.87
CA ASP A 123 -4.38 -8.12 -16.40
C ASP A 123 -3.45 -7.51 -15.33
N CYS A 124 -3.68 -7.89 -14.07
CA CYS A 124 -2.84 -7.58 -12.91
C CYS A 124 -1.63 -8.51 -12.75
N GLY A 125 -1.43 -9.41 -13.72
CA GLY A 125 -0.28 -10.28 -13.77
C GLY A 125 0.96 -9.64 -14.37
N ILE A 126 2.03 -10.42 -14.38
CA ILE A 126 3.25 -10.08 -15.09
C ILE A 126 3.73 -11.32 -15.84
N THR A 127 4.10 -11.15 -17.10
CA THR A 127 4.57 -12.24 -17.96
C THR A 127 6.04 -12.04 -18.30
N GLY A 128 6.84 -13.10 -18.21
CA GLY A 128 8.23 -13.09 -18.66
C GLY A 128 9.24 -12.44 -17.70
N ASP A 129 8.84 -12.08 -16.48
CA ASP A 129 9.78 -11.57 -15.48
C ASP A 129 10.53 -12.72 -14.78
N ASN A 130 11.85 -12.74 -14.95
CA ASN A 130 12.71 -13.79 -14.40
C ASN A 130 12.81 -13.76 -12.88
N LEU A 131 12.76 -12.58 -12.24
CA LEU A 131 12.88 -12.45 -10.79
C LEU A 131 11.63 -13.00 -10.11
N VAL A 132 10.45 -12.69 -10.66
CA VAL A 132 9.15 -13.21 -10.18
C VAL A 132 9.13 -14.73 -10.26
N ASN A 133 9.55 -15.32 -11.39
CA ASN A 133 9.62 -16.78 -11.56
C ASN A 133 10.56 -17.44 -10.55
N LYS A 134 11.72 -16.84 -10.30
CA LYS A 134 12.68 -17.32 -9.28
C LYS A 134 12.08 -17.24 -7.88
N TYR A 135 11.48 -16.10 -7.53
CA TYR A 135 10.87 -15.90 -6.21
C TYR A 135 9.74 -16.89 -5.96
N ARG A 136 8.86 -17.08 -6.95
CA ARG A 136 7.78 -18.06 -6.89
C ARG A 136 8.30 -19.48 -6.69
N SER A 137 9.28 -19.89 -7.50
CA SER A 137 9.90 -21.22 -7.40
C SER A 137 10.57 -21.42 -6.03
N PHE A 138 11.24 -20.39 -5.52
CA PHE A 138 11.85 -20.40 -4.20
C PHE A 138 10.81 -20.62 -3.10
N LEU A 139 9.69 -19.89 -3.13
CA LEU A 139 8.62 -20.03 -2.13
C LEU A 139 7.96 -21.41 -2.17
N TYR A 140 7.74 -22.00 -3.35
CA TYR A 140 7.19 -23.37 -3.43
C TYR A 140 8.16 -24.44 -2.91
N ASN A 141 9.47 -24.27 -3.14
CA ASN A 141 10.45 -25.30 -2.81
C ASN A 141 10.95 -25.25 -1.36
N THR A 142 11.04 -24.04 -0.78
CA THR A 142 11.80 -23.84 0.47
C THR A 142 10.95 -23.84 1.73
N THR A 143 9.63 -23.67 1.63
CA THR A 143 8.71 -23.75 2.78
C THR A 143 8.36 -25.21 3.14
N SER A 144 9.25 -26.15 2.84
CA SER A 144 9.05 -27.62 2.78
C SER A 144 9.24 -28.36 4.11
N VAL A 145 9.42 -27.68 5.25
CA VAL A 145 9.82 -28.38 6.50
C VAL A 145 8.65 -28.75 7.43
N SER A 146 7.40 -28.36 7.17
CA SER A 146 6.25 -28.83 7.98
C SER A 146 4.92 -28.78 7.21
N GLY A 147 4.20 -29.91 7.19
CA GLY A 147 3.09 -30.22 6.28
C GLY A 147 1.75 -29.52 6.52
N SER A 148 1.71 -28.19 6.57
CA SER A 148 0.45 -27.43 6.45
C SER A 148 0.70 -26.03 5.88
N ASN A 149 0.09 -25.74 4.72
CA ASN A 149 -0.02 -24.43 4.07
C ASN A 149 1.31 -23.71 3.73
N HIS A 150 2.02 -24.22 2.72
CA HIS A 150 3.32 -23.77 2.19
C HIS A 150 3.38 -22.34 1.60
N MET A 151 2.24 -21.67 1.41
CA MET A 151 2.14 -20.33 0.82
C MET A 151 1.92 -19.21 1.84
N TYR A 152 2.03 -19.54 3.13
CA TYR A 152 1.71 -18.64 4.23
C TYR A 152 2.89 -18.46 5.17
N TRP A 153 2.93 -17.31 5.83
CA TRP A 153 3.91 -17.00 6.84
C TRP A 153 3.61 -17.79 8.13
N ASN A 154 4.35 -18.87 8.33
CA ASN A 154 4.12 -19.79 9.46
C ASN A 154 4.95 -19.46 10.70
N LYS A 155 5.69 -18.34 10.73
CA LYS A 155 6.42 -17.93 11.93
C LYS A 155 5.47 -17.35 12.96
N VAL A 156 5.81 -17.53 14.24
CA VAL A 156 5.07 -16.94 15.36
C VAL A 156 5.16 -15.41 15.28
N GLY A 157 4.05 -14.72 15.49
CA GLY A 157 3.98 -13.28 15.49
C GLY A 157 2.70 -12.73 14.86
N PRO A 158 2.60 -11.40 14.71
CA PRO A 158 1.38 -10.73 14.23
C PRO A 158 1.02 -11.05 12.77
N PHE A 159 1.99 -11.53 11.99
CA PHE A 159 1.82 -11.92 10.59
C PHE A 159 1.59 -13.42 10.39
N HIS A 160 1.40 -14.20 11.47
CA HIS A 160 1.10 -15.62 11.34
C HIS A 160 -0.12 -15.84 10.43
N GLY A 161 0.02 -16.68 9.40
CA GLY A 161 -1.02 -16.94 8.41
C GLY A 161 -1.17 -15.88 7.32
N PHE A 162 -0.26 -14.90 7.21
CA PHE A 162 -0.26 -13.98 6.07
C PHE A 162 0.19 -14.69 4.78
N PRO A 163 -0.49 -14.51 3.64
CA PRO A 163 -0.07 -15.11 2.38
C PRO A 163 1.22 -14.45 1.87
N LEU A 164 2.16 -15.27 1.35
CA LEU A 164 3.46 -14.80 0.84
C LEU A 164 3.38 -14.28 -0.61
N LEU A 165 2.35 -14.68 -1.35
CA LEU A 165 2.04 -14.22 -2.70
C LEU A 165 0.58 -13.76 -2.80
N PRO A 166 0.25 -12.91 -3.79
CA PRO A 166 -1.14 -12.63 -4.13
C PRO A 166 -1.91 -13.92 -4.47
N LEU A 167 -3.19 -13.97 -4.08
CA LEU A 167 -4.05 -15.14 -4.28
C LEU A 167 -4.31 -15.44 -5.76
N THR A 168 -4.34 -14.40 -6.58
CA THR A 168 -4.66 -14.46 -8.01
C THR A 168 -3.47 -13.94 -8.81
N GLU A 169 -3.17 -14.61 -9.93
CA GLU A 169 -2.06 -14.19 -10.80
C GLU A 169 -2.42 -13.00 -11.69
N LYS A 170 -3.66 -12.93 -12.14
CA LYS A 170 -4.11 -11.94 -13.14
C LYS A 170 -5.21 -11.01 -12.66
N GLU A 171 -5.90 -11.35 -11.58
CA GLU A 171 -7.03 -10.56 -11.10
C GLU A 171 -6.58 -9.46 -10.13
N CYS A 172 -7.17 -8.28 -10.28
CA CYS A 172 -6.91 -7.11 -9.46
C CYS A 172 -7.82 -7.11 -8.22
N LEU A 173 -7.45 -7.90 -7.20
CA LEU A 173 -8.23 -7.97 -5.96
C LEU A 173 -8.17 -6.66 -5.16
N LEU A 174 -9.25 -6.37 -4.43
CA LEU A 174 -9.43 -5.12 -3.68
C LEU A 174 -8.28 -4.92 -2.68
N GLY A 175 -7.48 -3.88 -2.91
CA GLY A 175 -6.37 -3.48 -2.06
C GLY A 175 -5.26 -4.49 -1.84
N GLN A 176 -5.23 -5.58 -2.61
CA GLN A 176 -4.18 -6.58 -2.55
C GLN A 176 -3.05 -6.22 -3.53
N LEU A 177 -1.84 -6.61 -3.19
CA LEU A 177 -0.67 -6.42 -4.06
C LEU A 177 -0.83 -7.25 -5.35
N THR A 178 -0.38 -6.72 -6.48
CA THR A 178 -0.39 -7.45 -7.76
C THR A 178 0.95 -8.15 -7.99
N TYR A 179 1.03 -9.02 -9.00
CA TYR A 179 2.32 -9.59 -9.42
C TYR A 179 3.23 -8.54 -10.07
N LYS A 180 2.67 -7.47 -10.67
CA LYS A 180 3.45 -6.29 -11.08
C LYS A 180 4.06 -5.60 -9.87
N GLY A 181 3.31 -5.45 -8.77
CA GLY A 181 3.82 -4.92 -7.51
C GLY A 181 4.96 -5.76 -6.92
N ILE A 182 4.82 -7.09 -6.93
CA ILE A 182 5.91 -8.01 -6.54
C ILE A 182 7.15 -7.79 -7.41
N ALA A 183 6.99 -7.70 -8.74
CA ALA A 183 8.10 -7.46 -9.65
C ALA A 183 8.82 -6.15 -9.34
N GLN A 184 8.09 -5.05 -9.13
CA GLN A 184 8.69 -3.75 -8.79
C GLN A 184 9.62 -3.87 -7.57
N LEU A 185 9.17 -4.53 -6.50
CA LEU A 185 9.95 -4.63 -5.28
C LEU A 185 11.14 -5.59 -5.42
N LEU A 186 11.02 -6.66 -6.23
CA LEU A 186 12.15 -7.52 -6.58
C LEU A 186 13.24 -6.75 -7.35
N HIS A 187 12.86 -5.94 -8.32
CA HIS A 187 13.81 -5.11 -9.07
C HIS A 187 14.46 -4.04 -8.18
N VAL A 188 13.67 -3.40 -7.30
CA VAL A 188 14.23 -2.50 -6.27
C VAL A 188 15.23 -3.26 -5.39
N GLY A 189 14.88 -4.44 -4.89
CA GLY A 189 15.76 -5.23 -4.04
C GLY A 189 17.05 -5.67 -4.73
N GLU A 190 17.01 -6.00 -6.03
CA GLU A 190 18.19 -6.31 -6.84
C GLU A 190 19.12 -5.09 -6.98
N ILE A 191 18.57 -3.89 -7.19
CA ILE A 191 19.36 -2.66 -7.20
C ILE A 191 20.00 -2.42 -5.84
N LEU A 192 19.23 -2.52 -4.76
CA LEU A 192 19.72 -2.31 -3.41
C LEU A 192 20.79 -3.33 -3.02
N HIS A 193 20.69 -4.55 -3.51
CA HIS A 193 21.71 -5.58 -3.34
C HIS A 193 23.06 -5.10 -3.89
N GLN A 194 23.07 -4.63 -5.13
CA GLN A 194 24.29 -4.14 -5.80
C GLN A 194 24.90 -2.91 -5.10
N ILE A 195 24.09 -2.16 -4.36
CA ILE A 195 24.51 -0.90 -3.74
C ILE A 195 24.97 -1.11 -2.30
N TYR A 196 24.16 -1.78 -1.48
CA TYR A 196 24.35 -1.82 -0.03
C TYR A 196 24.83 -3.18 0.49
N ALA A 197 24.60 -4.30 -0.22
CA ALA A 197 24.86 -5.62 0.35
C ALA A 197 26.34 -5.85 0.66
N HIS A 198 27.24 -5.42 -0.24
CA HIS A 198 28.69 -5.53 -0.02
C HIS A 198 29.21 -4.49 0.98
N PRO A 199 28.93 -3.17 0.85
CA PRO A 199 29.42 -2.18 1.81
C PRO A 199 28.96 -2.42 3.26
N LEU A 200 27.76 -2.98 3.46
CA LEU A 200 27.24 -3.32 4.77
C LEU A 200 27.68 -4.71 5.28
N GLY A 201 28.42 -5.49 4.48
CA GLY A 201 28.83 -6.85 4.83
C GLY A 201 27.68 -7.87 4.90
N LEU A 202 26.52 -7.56 4.31
CA LEU A 202 25.32 -8.40 4.41
C LEU A 202 25.37 -9.65 3.53
N TRP A 203 26.26 -9.68 2.53
CA TRP A 203 26.39 -10.78 1.56
C TRP A 203 27.48 -11.82 1.88
N ILE A 204 28.26 -11.62 2.94
CA ILE A 204 29.30 -12.58 3.31
C ILE A 204 28.63 -13.86 3.82
N ARG A 205 28.61 -14.92 3.00
CA ARG A 205 28.46 -16.29 3.52
C ARG A 205 29.59 -16.47 4.51
N GLN A 206 29.30 -16.75 5.77
CA GLN A 206 30.31 -17.25 6.69
C GLN A 206 30.82 -18.56 6.11
N ALA A 207 31.89 -18.47 5.32
CA ALA A 207 32.72 -19.61 5.05
C ALA A 207 33.27 -20.05 6.41
N ALA A 208 32.87 -21.22 6.87
CA ALA A 208 33.57 -21.92 7.93
C ALA A 208 34.96 -22.31 7.39
N THR A 209 35.84 -21.33 7.22
CA THR A 209 37.22 -21.52 6.80
C THR A 209 38.11 -21.00 7.92
N ASN A 210 38.44 -21.90 8.85
CA ASN A 210 39.67 -21.76 9.61
C ASN A 210 40.85 -22.07 8.68
N GLN A 211 41.95 -21.33 8.87
CA GLN A 211 43.21 -21.38 8.10
C GLN A 211 43.99 -22.71 8.19
N TYR A 212 43.35 -23.76 8.70
CA TYR A 212 43.85 -25.14 8.72
C TYR A 212 42.66 -26.02 8.38
N GLY A 213 42.63 -26.58 7.16
CA GLY A 213 41.52 -27.34 6.58
C GLY A 213 40.99 -28.54 7.39
N ARG A 214 40.34 -28.26 8.52
CA ARG A 214 39.65 -29.20 9.38
C ARG A 214 38.27 -28.62 9.68
N SER A 215 37.25 -29.26 9.11
CA SER A 215 35.85 -29.02 9.46
C SER A 215 35.67 -29.35 10.94
N VAL A 216 35.52 -28.31 11.78
CA VAL A 216 35.13 -28.50 13.18
C VAL A 216 33.61 -28.66 13.18
N ALA A 217 33.16 -29.89 12.95
CA ALA A 217 31.81 -30.31 13.29
C ALA A 217 31.72 -30.45 14.82
N ASN A 218 31.75 -29.33 15.54
CA ASN A 218 31.47 -29.26 16.98
C ASN A 218 31.09 -27.83 17.34
N SER A 219 29.99 -27.38 16.78
CA SER A 219 29.15 -26.40 17.46
C SER A 219 27.70 -26.86 17.27
N THR A 220 26.96 -26.88 18.36
CA THR A 220 25.56 -27.32 18.40
C THR A 220 24.73 -26.55 17.35
N PRO A 221 23.65 -27.13 16.79
CA PRO A 221 22.85 -26.49 15.73
C PRO A 221 22.21 -25.14 16.12
N TYR A 222 22.27 -24.78 17.40
CA TYR A 222 21.74 -23.55 17.98
C TYR A 222 22.77 -22.41 18.12
N SER A 223 24.06 -22.66 17.87
CA SER A 223 25.13 -21.66 18.01
C SER A 223 25.31 -20.76 16.76
N THR A 224 24.64 -21.11 15.66
CA THR A 224 24.47 -20.30 14.44
C THR A 224 23.08 -19.66 14.41
N LEU A 225 22.71 -18.97 15.50
CA LEU A 225 21.69 -17.93 15.47
C LEU A 225 22.22 -16.82 14.55
N LEU A 226 22.03 -17.01 13.24
CA LEU A 226 22.41 -16.10 12.17
C LEU A 226 21.91 -14.68 12.50
N ASN A 227 22.81 -13.81 12.97
CA ASN A 227 22.85 -12.37 12.74
C ASN A 227 21.50 -11.63 12.55
N SER A 228 20.44 -11.98 13.29
CA SER A 228 19.10 -11.40 13.07
C SER A 228 19.03 -9.93 13.44
N ASP A 229 20.03 -9.44 14.16
CA ASP A 229 20.14 -8.06 14.59
C ASP A 229 20.77 -7.15 13.52
N GLU A 230 21.42 -7.72 12.48
CA GLU A 230 21.99 -6.91 11.39
C GLU A 230 20.91 -6.29 10.51
N VAL A 231 19.79 -6.99 10.32
CA VAL A 231 18.69 -6.58 9.46
C VAL A 231 17.40 -6.57 10.27
N VAL A 232 16.84 -5.38 10.49
CA VAL A 232 15.56 -5.21 11.20
C VAL A 232 14.47 -4.84 10.20
N VAL A 233 13.32 -5.50 10.29
CA VAL A 233 12.21 -5.28 9.35
C VAL A 233 10.95 -4.93 10.13
N TYR A 234 10.34 -3.81 9.76
CA TYR A 234 9.05 -3.34 10.26
C TYR A 234 8.07 -3.21 9.10
N THR A 235 6.85 -3.72 9.25
CA THR A 235 5.77 -3.50 8.28
C THR A 235 4.49 -3.11 9.00
N THR A 236 3.59 -2.40 8.32
CA THR A 236 2.19 -2.33 8.78
C THR A 236 1.54 -3.71 8.70
N ARG A 237 0.47 -3.94 9.47
CA ARG A 237 -0.26 -5.20 9.48
C ARG A 237 -1.22 -5.35 8.30
N VAL A 238 -0.71 -5.11 7.10
CA VAL A 238 -1.47 -5.17 5.85
C VAL A 238 -0.77 -6.10 4.88
N ARG A 239 -1.51 -6.99 4.21
CA ARG A 239 -0.91 -8.01 3.31
C ARG A 239 0.03 -7.41 2.26
N ARG A 240 -0.38 -6.32 1.59
CA ARG A 240 0.41 -5.70 0.52
C ARG A 240 1.75 -5.11 0.97
N THR A 241 1.83 -4.54 2.17
CA THR A 241 3.08 -3.98 2.71
C THR A 241 3.99 -5.12 3.17
N PHE A 242 3.44 -6.12 3.85
CA PHE A 242 4.17 -7.32 4.25
C PHE A 242 4.79 -8.04 3.04
N GLN A 243 3.99 -8.34 2.00
CA GLN A 243 4.47 -8.99 0.77
C GLN A 243 5.53 -8.16 0.03
N SER A 244 5.34 -6.83 -0.02
CA SER A 244 6.31 -5.91 -0.62
C SER A 244 7.68 -5.97 0.08
N ALA A 245 7.69 -6.01 1.42
CA ALA A 245 8.91 -6.14 2.20
C ALA A 245 9.63 -7.46 1.89
N LEU A 246 8.91 -8.57 1.87
CA LEU A 246 9.49 -9.90 1.62
C LEU A 246 10.03 -10.04 0.20
N ALA A 247 9.33 -9.49 -0.80
CA ALA A 247 9.78 -9.48 -2.19
C ALA A 247 11.09 -8.69 -2.34
N LEU A 248 11.17 -7.48 -1.79
CA LEU A 248 12.41 -6.68 -1.81
C LEU A 248 13.57 -7.42 -1.14
N LEU A 249 13.32 -7.98 0.05
CA LEU A 249 14.36 -8.64 0.82
C LEU A 249 14.85 -9.94 0.19
N TYR A 250 14.03 -10.62 -0.62
CA TYR A 250 14.43 -11.86 -1.30
C TYR A 250 15.59 -11.63 -2.27
N THR A 251 15.54 -10.56 -3.05
CA THR A 251 16.63 -10.17 -3.95
C THR A 251 17.76 -9.43 -3.23
N PHE A 252 17.48 -8.79 -2.10
CA PHE A 252 18.47 -8.05 -1.32
C PHE A 252 19.42 -8.97 -0.53
N LEU A 253 18.88 -10.00 0.11
CA LEU A 253 19.58 -10.84 1.09
C LEU A 253 19.90 -12.23 0.56
N PRO A 254 20.92 -12.91 1.13
CA PRO A 254 21.08 -14.34 0.96
C PRO A 254 19.84 -15.13 1.42
N THR A 255 19.57 -16.25 0.77
CA THR A 255 18.41 -17.11 1.06
C THR A 255 18.33 -17.56 2.52
N ASP A 256 19.45 -17.91 3.14
CA ASP A 256 19.53 -18.31 4.55
C ASP A 256 19.14 -17.16 5.49
N LYS A 257 19.60 -15.93 5.21
CA LYS A 257 19.18 -14.73 5.95
C LYS A 257 17.70 -14.42 5.74
N TRP A 258 17.18 -14.60 4.52
CA TRP A 258 15.75 -14.42 4.22
C TRP A 258 14.88 -15.40 5.04
N LEU A 259 15.26 -16.69 5.06
CA LEU A 259 14.58 -17.71 5.85
C LEU A 259 14.66 -17.44 7.36
N ALA A 260 15.69 -16.75 7.83
CA ALA A 260 15.86 -16.35 9.23
C ALA A 260 15.15 -15.03 9.60
N LEU A 261 14.56 -14.30 8.64
CA LEU A 261 13.96 -12.97 8.88
C LEU A 261 12.92 -12.97 10.01
N ASN A 262 13.05 -12.03 10.94
CA ASN A 262 12.03 -11.72 11.94
C ASN A 262 11.34 -10.40 11.57
N VAL A 263 10.12 -10.50 11.05
CA VAL A 263 9.34 -9.32 10.61
C VAL A 263 8.48 -8.84 11.78
N LYS A 264 8.69 -7.58 12.17
CA LYS A 264 7.99 -6.94 13.29
C LYS A 264 6.84 -6.09 12.77
N GLU A 265 5.71 -6.16 13.45
CA GLU A 265 4.63 -5.21 13.22
C GLU A 265 5.08 -3.85 13.73
N SER A 266 4.90 -2.82 12.91
CA SER A 266 5.09 -1.47 13.39
C SER A 266 3.85 -0.99 14.13
N HIS A 267 4.04 -0.58 15.38
CA HIS A 267 3.01 0.13 16.12
C HIS A 267 2.73 1.52 15.50
N SER A 268 1.51 2.00 15.71
CA SER A 268 0.87 3.03 14.88
C SER A 268 1.54 4.40 14.93
N ILE A 269 2.35 4.73 15.95
CA ILE A 269 3.05 6.04 16.00
C ILE A 269 4.23 6.11 15.02
N ALA A 270 4.85 4.98 14.68
CA ALA A 270 6.04 4.98 13.83
C ALA A 270 5.70 5.06 12.33
N PHE A 271 4.53 4.59 11.90
CA PHE A 271 4.11 4.67 10.48
C PHE A 271 2.94 5.63 10.26
N CYS A 272 2.16 5.86 11.31
CA CYS A 272 1.05 6.80 11.38
C CYS A 272 0.14 6.77 10.15
N PHE A 273 -0.55 5.65 9.98
CA PHE A 273 -1.54 5.47 8.91
C PHE A 273 -2.97 5.50 9.47
N THR A 274 -3.34 4.56 10.33
CA THR A 274 -4.69 4.46 10.94
C THR A 274 -4.72 4.84 12.41
N ASP A 275 -3.90 4.24 13.28
CA ASP A 275 -4.05 4.37 14.74
C ASP A 275 -3.11 5.39 15.40
N CYS A 276 -2.69 6.42 14.67
CA CYS A 276 -2.00 7.54 15.30
C CYS A 276 -3.01 8.61 15.74
N VAL A 277 -3.24 8.69 17.05
CA VAL A 277 -4.21 9.63 17.61
C VAL A 277 -3.57 11.01 17.77
N CYS A 278 -4.04 11.99 17.01
CA CYS A 278 -3.64 13.38 17.15
C CYS A 278 -4.76 14.33 16.68
N GLN A 279 -5.60 14.76 17.63
CA GLN A 279 -6.81 15.53 17.34
C GLN A 279 -6.54 16.83 16.57
N LYS A 280 -5.46 17.55 16.90
CA LYS A 280 -5.06 18.75 16.15
C LYS A 280 -4.71 18.44 14.70
N ALA A 281 -4.01 17.33 14.43
CA ALA A 281 -3.69 16.91 13.07
C ALA A 281 -4.95 16.51 12.28
N ASP A 282 -5.90 15.81 12.92
CA ASP A 282 -7.21 15.49 12.34
C ASP A 282 -7.99 16.76 11.98
N ALA A 283 -8.01 17.75 12.87
CA ALA A 283 -8.67 19.03 12.63
C ALA A 283 -8.05 19.78 11.44
N LEU A 284 -6.73 19.90 11.37
CA LEU A 284 -6.04 20.55 10.25
C LEU A 284 -6.29 19.81 8.92
N ARG A 285 -6.26 18.48 8.93
CA ARG A 285 -6.59 17.66 7.75
C ARG A 285 -8.03 17.90 7.31
N LYS A 286 -8.98 17.99 8.23
CA LYS A 286 -10.39 18.30 7.93
C LYS A 286 -10.55 19.67 7.29
N GLU A 287 -9.81 20.68 7.74
CA GLU A 287 -9.81 22.01 7.11
C GLU A 287 -9.22 21.97 5.70
N LEU A 288 -8.13 21.24 5.49
CA LEU A 288 -7.53 21.06 4.17
C LEU A 288 -8.50 20.37 3.19
N LEU A 289 -9.19 19.32 3.65
CA LEU A 289 -10.23 18.64 2.88
C LEU A 289 -11.40 19.57 2.53
N LYS A 290 -11.80 20.49 3.42
CA LYS A 290 -12.82 21.50 3.11
C LYS A 290 -12.35 22.46 2.01
N VAL A 291 -11.09 22.90 2.06
CA VAL A 291 -10.50 23.75 1.02
C VAL A 291 -10.50 23.04 -0.33
N GLN A 292 -10.10 21.76 -0.35
CA GLN A 292 -10.10 20.92 -1.54
C GLN A 292 -11.51 20.74 -2.13
N LYS A 293 -12.50 20.41 -1.29
CA LYS A 293 -13.91 20.29 -1.72
C LYS A 293 -14.46 21.59 -2.31
N ARG A 294 -14.16 22.74 -1.70
CA ARG A 294 -14.53 24.06 -2.25
C ARG A 294 -13.82 24.32 -3.58
N GLY A 295 -12.57 23.89 -3.73
CA GLY A 295 -11.82 23.97 -4.99
C GLY A 295 -12.47 23.17 -6.11
N LEU A 296 -12.88 21.93 -5.83
CA LEU A 296 -13.62 21.08 -6.76
C LEU A 296 -14.97 21.70 -7.16
N ALA A 297 -15.73 22.22 -6.20
CA ALA A 297 -17.02 22.86 -6.46
C ALA A 297 -16.94 24.10 -7.38
N LYS A 298 -15.79 24.77 -7.42
CA LYS A 298 -15.52 25.89 -8.34
C LYS A 298 -15.21 25.44 -9.78
N GLN A 299 -15.02 24.14 -10.00
CA GLN A 299 -14.63 23.54 -11.27
C GLN A 299 -15.72 22.56 -11.75
N PRO A 300 -16.86 23.07 -12.26
CA PRO A 300 -18.00 22.22 -12.65
C PRO A 300 -17.64 21.22 -13.74
N MET A 301 -16.79 21.60 -14.70
CA MET A 301 -16.30 20.71 -15.75
C MET A 301 -15.53 19.52 -15.17
N VAL A 302 -14.62 19.75 -14.21
CA VAL A 302 -13.87 18.67 -13.55
C VAL A 302 -14.82 17.75 -12.78
N THR A 303 -15.81 18.32 -12.10
CA THR A 303 -16.82 17.55 -11.36
C THR A 303 -17.62 16.65 -12.31
N GLN A 304 -18.02 17.16 -13.48
CA GLN A 304 -18.69 16.36 -14.52
C GLN A 304 -17.80 15.22 -15.03
N VAL A 305 -16.52 15.49 -15.30
CA VAL A 305 -15.56 14.44 -15.72
C VAL A 305 -15.34 13.40 -14.62
N MET A 306 -15.23 13.83 -13.37
CA MET A 306 -15.09 12.95 -12.21
C MET A 306 -16.30 12.01 -12.09
N HIS A 307 -17.52 12.55 -12.17
CA HIS A 307 -18.74 11.73 -12.16
C HIS A 307 -18.83 10.82 -13.39
N TRP A 308 -18.44 11.30 -14.58
CA TRP A 308 -18.42 10.51 -15.79
C TRP A 308 -17.53 9.28 -15.63
N ILE A 309 -16.25 9.49 -15.30
CA ILE A 309 -15.28 8.42 -15.08
C ILE A 309 -15.73 7.50 -13.95
N GLY A 310 -16.11 8.06 -12.80
CA GLY A 310 -16.51 7.29 -11.63
C GLY A 310 -17.74 6.42 -11.90
N ASN A 311 -18.73 6.89 -12.67
CA ASN A 311 -19.89 6.07 -13.03
C ASN A 311 -19.53 4.90 -13.95
N GLN A 312 -18.49 5.04 -14.78
CA GLN A 312 -18.00 3.97 -15.66
C GLN A 312 -17.07 2.98 -14.96
N LEU A 313 -16.30 3.42 -13.95
CA LEU A 313 -15.29 2.60 -13.29
C LEU A 313 -15.74 2.06 -11.94
N LEU A 314 -16.38 2.87 -11.09
CA LEU A 314 -16.71 2.48 -9.72
C LEU A 314 -18.03 1.70 -9.66
N GLN A 315 -18.05 0.71 -8.78
CA GLN A 315 -19.22 -0.07 -8.41
C GLN A 315 -19.58 0.23 -6.96
N HIS A 316 -20.89 0.30 -6.65
CA HIS A 316 -21.41 0.54 -5.30
C HIS A 316 -20.87 1.81 -4.63
N THR A 317 -21.36 2.98 -5.08
CA THR A 317 -21.02 4.29 -4.49
C THR A 317 -22.21 4.81 -3.65
N PRO A 318 -22.41 4.35 -2.40
CA PRO A 318 -23.60 4.68 -1.60
C PRO A 318 -23.72 6.18 -1.30
N ASN A 319 -22.59 6.87 -1.15
CA ASN A 319 -22.53 8.31 -0.87
C ASN A 319 -22.36 9.15 -2.15
N GLY A 320 -22.45 8.54 -3.33
CA GLY A 320 -22.09 9.17 -4.60
C GLY A 320 -20.58 9.38 -4.77
N ILE A 321 -20.18 9.81 -5.97
CA ILE A 321 -18.77 10.05 -6.34
C ILE A 321 -18.42 11.49 -5.96
N ASN A 322 -17.81 11.68 -4.80
CA ASN A 322 -17.51 13.03 -4.27
C ASN A 322 -16.02 13.25 -3.95
N ASP A 323 -15.20 12.21 -4.08
CA ASP A 323 -13.76 12.29 -3.82
C ASP A 323 -12.97 12.05 -5.12
N PRO A 324 -12.24 13.07 -5.60
CA PRO A 324 -11.30 12.93 -6.71
C PRO A 324 -10.31 11.78 -6.54
N ASN A 325 -9.85 11.51 -5.31
CA ASN A 325 -8.82 10.52 -5.05
C ASN A 325 -9.33 9.08 -5.26
N GLU A 326 -10.60 8.83 -4.94
CA GLU A 326 -11.23 7.53 -5.18
C GLU A 326 -11.30 7.22 -6.68
N VAL A 327 -11.68 8.22 -7.50
CA VAL A 327 -11.73 8.07 -8.95
C VAL A 327 -10.33 7.88 -9.52
N VAL A 328 -9.34 8.62 -9.03
CA VAL A 328 -7.94 8.46 -9.44
C VAL A 328 -7.40 7.07 -9.10
N ASP A 329 -7.68 6.54 -7.90
CA ASP A 329 -7.26 5.19 -7.51
C ASP A 329 -7.85 4.11 -8.43
N ALA A 330 -9.14 4.23 -8.78
CA ALA A 330 -9.76 3.36 -9.78
C ALA A 330 -9.14 3.52 -11.18
N MET A 331 -8.83 4.76 -11.60
CA MET A 331 -8.14 5.01 -12.87
C MET A 331 -6.73 4.40 -12.92
N LEU A 332 -5.99 4.41 -11.80
CA LEU A 332 -4.67 3.78 -11.74
C LEU A 332 -4.74 2.27 -12.00
N THR A 333 -5.83 1.61 -11.60
CA THR A 333 -6.04 0.17 -11.90
C THR A 333 -6.05 -0.08 -13.40
N VAL A 334 -6.65 0.80 -14.20
CA VAL A 334 -6.65 0.69 -15.67
C VAL A 334 -5.31 1.13 -16.25
N MET A 335 -4.83 2.31 -15.85
CA MET A 335 -3.66 2.97 -16.44
C MET A 335 -2.34 2.23 -16.15
N CYS A 336 -2.14 1.73 -14.94
CA CYS A 336 -0.93 1.00 -14.56
C CYS A 336 -0.90 -0.42 -15.14
N HIS A 337 -2.05 -0.91 -15.61
CA HIS A 337 -2.18 -2.22 -16.20
C HIS A 337 -2.25 -2.22 -17.73
N ASP A 338 -2.11 -1.05 -18.36
CA ASP A 338 -2.22 -0.85 -19.80
C ASP A 338 -3.53 -1.44 -20.37
N ALA A 339 -4.58 -1.47 -19.54
CA ALA A 339 -5.88 -1.97 -19.93
C ALA A 339 -6.64 -0.94 -20.77
N PRO A 340 -7.49 -1.38 -21.71
CA PRO A 340 -8.33 -0.47 -22.48
C PRO A 340 -9.33 0.24 -21.56
N TRP A 341 -9.50 1.54 -21.79
CA TRP A 341 -10.49 2.33 -21.05
C TRP A 341 -11.92 1.86 -21.37
N PRO A 342 -12.80 1.70 -20.36
CA PRO A 342 -14.14 1.16 -20.58
C PRO A 342 -15.04 2.11 -21.37
N CYS A 343 -15.97 1.51 -22.10
CA CYS A 343 -16.99 2.19 -22.89
C CYS A 343 -18.40 1.80 -22.46
N ARG A 344 -19.31 2.77 -22.39
CA ARG A 344 -20.73 2.50 -22.17
C ARG A 344 -21.44 2.36 -23.50
N ARG A 345 -22.01 1.17 -23.76
CA ARG A 345 -23.05 1.02 -24.79
C ARG A 345 -24.35 1.59 -24.26
N ASN A 346 -24.89 2.60 -24.94
CA ASN A 346 -26.30 2.95 -24.77
C ASN A 346 -27.13 1.86 -25.47
N VAL A 347 -27.52 0.82 -24.73
CA VAL A 347 -28.54 -0.11 -25.23
C VAL A 347 -29.90 0.57 -25.03
N ASN A 348 -30.40 1.24 -26.08
CA ASN A 348 -31.80 1.59 -26.19
C ASN A 348 -32.59 0.32 -26.48
N GLY A 349 -33.48 -0.06 -25.57
CA GLY A 349 -34.45 -1.13 -25.80
C GLY A 349 -34.33 -2.26 -24.79
N THR A 350 -35.46 -2.54 -24.18
CA THR A 350 -35.83 -3.72 -23.39
C THR A 350 -35.06 -5.01 -23.74
N GLU A 351 -33.89 -5.18 -23.15
CA GLU A 351 -33.43 -6.49 -22.74
C GLU A 351 -33.22 -6.44 -21.25
N ARG A 352 -34.12 -7.12 -20.54
CA ARG A 352 -33.75 -7.73 -19.26
C ARG A 352 -32.54 -8.60 -19.58
N MET A 353 -31.33 -8.06 -19.43
CA MET A 353 -30.15 -8.90 -19.30
C MET A 353 -30.49 -9.82 -18.14
N ALA A 354 -30.80 -11.07 -18.48
CA ALA A 354 -30.80 -12.14 -17.53
C ALA A 354 -29.46 -12.02 -16.83
N VAL A 355 -29.51 -11.63 -15.55
CA VAL A 355 -28.45 -11.93 -14.61
C VAL A 355 -28.29 -13.43 -14.76
N SER A 356 -27.25 -13.86 -15.48
CA SER A 356 -26.80 -15.23 -15.40
C SER A 356 -26.37 -15.40 -13.96
N THR A 357 -27.29 -15.84 -13.12
CA THR A 357 -27.05 -16.46 -11.83
C THR A 357 -26.33 -17.80 -12.07
N LYS A 358 -25.14 -17.72 -12.64
CA LYS A 358 -24.07 -18.65 -12.35
C LYS A 358 -23.11 -17.87 -11.46
N ALA A 359 -23.58 -17.66 -10.23
CA ALA A 359 -22.68 -17.63 -9.11
C ALA A 359 -21.89 -18.95 -9.20
N ASN A 360 -20.64 -18.85 -9.61
CA ASN A 360 -19.70 -19.91 -9.25
C ASN A 360 -19.62 -19.83 -7.74
N ASP A 361 -20.34 -20.76 -7.10
CA ASP A 361 -20.14 -21.23 -5.75
C ASP A 361 -18.73 -21.86 -5.71
N LEU A 362 -17.72 -21.01 -5.80
CA LEU A 362 -16.34 -21.32 -5.43
C LEU A 362 -16.24 -20.90 -3.97
N ASP A 363 -16.57 -21.86 -3.12
CA ASP A 363 -16.16 -22.00 -1.73
C ASP A 363 -15.81 -20.67 -1.06
N LEU A 364 -16.87 -19.94 -0.69
CA LEU A 364 -16.82 -18.85 0.27
C LEU A 364 -16.57 -19.46 1.67
N ASN A 365 -15.44 -20.14 1.84
CA ASN A 365 -14.86 -20.31 3.16
C ASN A 365 -14.41 -18.90 3.58
N ASP A 366 -15.08 -18.38 4.61
CA ASP A 366 -14.82 -17.12 5.30
C ASP A 366 -13.33 -16.75 5.30
N VAL A 367 -12.88 -15.99 4.30
CA VAL A 367 -11.68 -15.18 4.42
C VAL A 367 -12.18 -13.86 5.00
N ILE A 368 -12.15 -13.77 6.33
CA ILE A 368 -12.20 -12.47 7.01
C ILE A 368 -11.12 -11.62 6.34
N ASN A 369 -11.54 -10.61 5.58
CA ASN A 369 -10.64 -9.64 4.97
C ASN A 369 -10.22 -8.67 6.07
N ILE A 370 -9.27 -9.12 6.91
CA ILE A 370 -8.72 -8.34 8.03
C ILE A 370 -8.21 -6.97 7.54
N ASP A 371 -7.82 -6.85 6.26
CA ASP A 371 -7.33 -5.61 5.67
C ASP A 371 -8.44 -4.56 5.40
N GLN A 372 -9.73 -4.92 5.48
CA GLN A 372 -10.84 -4.05 5.07
C GLN A 372 -11.40 -3.18 6.22
N ASP A 373 -11.33 -3.68 7.45
CA ASP A 373 -11.78 -2.94 8.64
C ASP A 373 -10.88 -1.73 8.94
N ASP A 374 -9.62 -1.76 8.50
CA ASP A 374 -8.65 -0.66 8.68
C ASP A 374 -8.79 0.45 7.62
N VAL A 375 -9.36 0.17 6.45
CA VAL A 375 -9.51 1.15 5.35
C VAL A 375 -10.78 1.99 5.49
N LEU A 376 -11.85 1.41 6.06
CA LEU A 376 -13.11 2.13 6.33
C LEU A 376 -12.99 3.22 7.41
N ALA A 377 -11.90 3.22 8.19
CA ALA A 377 -11.58 4.30 9.12
C ALA A 377 -10.76 5.45 8.46
N GLY A 378 -10.13 5.19 7.30
CA GLY A 378 -9.28 6.15 6.58
C GLY A 378 -9.96 6.86 5.40
N GLY A 379 -11.09 6.34 4.94
CA GLY A 379 -11.94 6.94 3.91
C GLY A 379 -13.39 6.87 4.34
N VAL A 380 -14.09 8.02 4.25
CA VAL A 380 -15.43 8.28 4.80
C VAL A 380 -15.39 8.67 6.29
N GLY A 381 -15.60 9.96 6.54
CA GLY A 381 -15.86 10.46 7.88
C GLY A 381 -17.10 9.79 8.46
N GLY A 382 -16.89 8.97 9.50
CA GLY A 382 -17.96 8.45 10.34
C GLY A 382 -18.65 9.60 11.07
N ALA A 383 -19.87 9.90 10.63
CA ALA A 383 -20.86 10.57 11.47
C ALA A 383 -21.27 9.57 12.58
N GLY A 384 -20.59 9.65 13.72
CA GLY A 384 -20.97 8.95 14.94
C GLY A 384 -22.08 9.73 15.66
N MET A 385 -23.23 9.08 15.81
CA MET A 385 -24.39 9.49 16.60
C MET A 385 -24.01 10.10 17.96
N VAL A 386 -24.58 11.26 18.26
CA VAL A 386 -24.79 11.72 19.65
C VAL A 386 -26.30 11.71 19.89
N ASN A 387 -26.73 10.81 20.77
CA ASN A 387 -28.11 10.74 21.24
C ASN A 387 -28.28 11.57 22.52
N GLY A 388 -29.38 12.33 22.57
CA GLY A 388 -29.96 12.97 23.76
C GLY A 388 -29.49 14.41 23.99
N VAL A 389 -30.32 15.41 24.29
CA VAL A 389 -31.76 15.50 24.60
C VAL A 389 -32.15 16.98 24.36
N ASP A 390 -33.38 17.25 23.88
CA ASP A 390 -34.23 18.42 24.19
C ASP A 390 -35.12 18.89 23.00
N ALA A 391 -36.33 18.32 23.02
CA ALA A 391 -37.65 18.98 23.01
C ALA A 391 -37.97 20.25 22.17
N LEU A 392 -39.13 20.12 21.51
CA LEU A 392 -40.20 21.11 21.24
C LEU A 392 -40.11 22.03 20.01
N GLY A 393 -41.14 21.93 19.15
CA GLY A 393 -41.58 23.04 18.29
C GLY A 393 -42.13 22.64 16.91
N ALA A 394 -43.35 22.13 16.86
CA ALA A 394 -44.12 21.91 15.63
C ALA A 394 -44.54 23.23 14.96
N VAL A 395 -44.57 23.32 13.61
CA VAL A 395 -45.63 23.98 12.82
C VAL A 395 -45.68 23.40 11.39
N ASN A 396 -46.90 23.04 10.96
CA ASN A 396 -47.32 22.62 9.62
C ASN A 396 -47.20 23.73 8.56
N ALA A 397 -46.93 23.37 7.31
CA ALA A 397 -47.49 24.09 6.15
C ALA A 397 -47.61 23.16 4.93
N VAL A 398 -48.86 22.77 4.68
CA VAL A 398 -49.37 22.22 3.42
C VAL A 398 -49.50 23.36 2.41
N GLY A 399 -49.16 23.10 1.14
CA GLY A 399 -49.36 24.04 0.04
C GLY A 399 -49.31 23.31 -1.31
N ASP A 400 -50.46 22.76 -1.71
CA ASP A 400 -50.78 22.40 -3.09
C ASP A 400 -50.82 23.65 -3.99
N VAL A 401 -50.57 23.47 -5.31
CA VAL A 401 -51.45 23.88 -6.44
C VAL A 401 -50.65 24.09 -7.75
N ASN A 402 -51.07 23.28 -8.74
CA ASN A 402 -51.16 23.43 -10.20
C ASN A 402 -49.98 23.82 -11.10
N SER A 403 -49.65 22.85 -11.97
CA SER A 403 -50.08 22.80 -13.38
C SER A 403 -50.11 24.11 -14.19
N ASN A 404 -49.20 24.22 -15.16
CA ASN A 404 -49.48 24.89 -16.43
C ASN A 404 -48.80 24.13 -17.57
N ALA A 405 -49.62 23.40 -18.32
CA ALA A 405 -49.31 22.88 -19.63
C ALA A 405 -49.37 24.04 -20.65
N ILE A 406 -48.31 24.23 -21.43
CA ILE A 406 -48.37 24.98 -22.68
C ILE A 406 -47.89 24.05 -23.78
N GLN A 407 -48.81 23.75 -24.68
CA GLN A 407 -48.68 22.93 -25.87
C GLN A 407 -48.40 23.87 -27.05
N LEU A 408 -47.27 23.70 -27.75
CA LEU A 408 -47.05 24.31 -29.06
C LEU A 408 -46.22 23.38 -29.96
N GLN A 409 -46.99 22.69 -30.81
CA GLN A 409 -46.75 22.37 -32.22
C GLN A 409 -45.34 22.01 -32.71
N THR A 410 -45.20 20.70 -32.94
CA THR A 410 -44.56 20.01 -34.06
C THR A 410 -44.00 20.85 -35.21
N ALA A 411 -42.69 20.75 -35.41
CA ALA A 411 -42.06 20.72 -36.73
C ALA A 411 -41.29 19.39 -36.85
N ASN A 412 -41.66 18.59 -37.83
CA ASN A 412 -41.00 17.34 -38.19
C ASN A 412 -39.65 17.66 -38.86
N GLU A 413 -38.55 17.31 -38.20
CA GLU A 413 -37.32 16.95 -38.90
C GLU A 413 -37.13 15.43 -38.76
N GLU A 414 -37.39 14.73 -39.86
CA GLU A 414 -37.02 13.35 -40.05
C GLU A 414 -35.49 13.22 -40.01
N VAL A 415 -34.93 12.80 -38.87
CA VAL A 415 -33.57 12.25 -38.82
C VAL A 415 -33.69 10.75 -38.67
N SER A 416 -33.60 10.07 -39.81
CA SER A 416 -33.45 8.63 -39.91
C SER A 416 -32.09 8.17 -39.37
N THR A 417 -32.18 7.30 -38.35
CA THR A 417 -31.38 6.08 -38.13
C THR A 417 -29.88 6.16 -37.78
N SER A 418 -29.61 5.57 -36.61
CA SER A 418 -28.47 4.71 -36.24
C SER A 418 -27.07 5.31 -36.14
N ALA A 419 -26.73 5.74 -34.92
CA ALA A 419 -25.40 5.51 -34.35
C ALA A 419 -25.57 5.02 -32.91
N ASN A 420 -25.18 3.78 -32.64
CA ASN A 420 -24.90 3.33 -31.27
C ASN A 420 -23.73 4.18 -30.77
N ASN A 421 -24.01 5.32 -30.13
CA ASN A 421 -22.98 6.16 -29.54
C ASN A 421 -22.43 5.45 -28.30
N GLU A 422 -21.43 4.60 -28.50
CA GLU A 422 -20.56 4.08 -27.44
C GLU A 422 -19.78 5.25 -26.86
N ALA A 423 -20.11 5.64 -25.63
CA ALA A 423 -19.44 6.74 -24.94
C ALA A 423 -18.32 6.16 -24.06
N CYS A 424 -17.08 6.31 -24.50
CA CYS A 424 -15.88 5.79 -23.85
C CYS A 424 -15.24 6.81 -22.90
N ILE A 425 -14.45 6.31 -21.93
CA ILE A 425 -13.48 7.16 -21.26
C ILE A 425 -12.36 7.50 -22.25
N GLU A 426 -12.43 8.71 -22.78
CA GLU A 426 -11.39 9.27 -23.63
C GLU A 426 -10.15 9.78 -22.88
N ALA A 427 -9.09 9.97 -23.65
CA ALA A 427 -7.85 10.61 -23.27
C ALA A 427 -8.03 11.97 -22.57
N SER A 428 -8.94 12.80 -23.09
CA SER A 428 -9.28 14.12 -22.55
C SER A 428 -9.77 14.03 -21.10
N HIS A 429 -10.69 13.10 -20.80
CA HIS A 429 -11.21 12.87 -19.46
C HIS A 429 -10.11 12.48 -18.46
N VAL A 430 -9.26 11.53 -18.86
CA VAL A 430 -8.12 11.07 -18.04
C VAL A 430 -7.17 12.24 -17.75
N SER A 431 -6.83 13.02 -18.78
CA SER A 431 -5.94 14.18 -18.64
C SER A 431 -6.53 15.25 -17.72
N THR A 432 -7.82 15.57 -17.85
CA THR A 432 -8.51 16.52 -16.97
C THR A 432 -8.46 16.07 -15.52
N MET A 433 -8.80 14.80 -15.25
CA MET A 433 -8.85 14.27 -13.89
C MET A 433 -7.46 14.20 -13.25
N MET A 434 -6.47 13.71 -13.98
CA MET A 434 -5.09 13.60 -13.50
C MET A 434 -4.44 14.98 -13.32
N SER A 435 -4.68 15.93 -14.23
CA SER A 435 -4.22 17.31 -14.09
C SER A 435 -4.82 17.99 -12.87
N PHE A 436 -6.12 17.82 -12.64
CA PHE A 436 -6.79 18.38 -11.46
C PHE A 436 -6.25 17.77 -10.17
N SER A 437 -6.13 16.44 -10.10
CA SER A 437 -5.53 15.73 -8.96
C SER A 437 -4.12 16.26 -8.66
N ASN A 438 -3.28 16.43 -9.69
CA ASN A 438 -1.93 16.96 -9.53
C ASN A 438 -1.93 18.42 -9.07
N TRP A 439 -2.77 19.27 -9.66
CA TRP A 439 -2.92 20.66 -9.24
C TRP A 439 -3.35 20.81 -7.78
N GLN A 440 -4.34 20.01 -7.35
CA GLN A 440 -4.82 19.99 -5.98
C GLN A 440 -3.71 19.55 -5.01
N SER A 441 -2.97 18.52 -5.42
CA SER A 441 -1.85 17.94 -4.68
C SER A 441 -0.67 18.92 -4.54
N THR A 442 -0.27 19.63 -5.59
CA THR A 442 0.77 20.68 -5.51
C THR A 442 0.34 21.82 -4.58
N ARG A 443 -0.93 22.25 -4.63
CA ARG A 443 -1.43 23.27 -3.69
C ARG A 443 -1.42 22.81 -2.24
N GLU A 444 -1.66 21.52 -2.02
CA GLU A 444 -1.59 20.93 -0.69
C GLU A 444 -0.17 21.01 -0.13
N VAL A 445 0.86 20.65 -0.90
CA VAL A 445 2.27 20.71 -0.46
C VAL A 445 2.66 22.12 0.03
N HIS A 446 2.22 23.16 -0.68
CA HIS A 446 2.52 24.55 -0.32
C HIS A 446 1.64 25.12 0.80
N HIS A 447 0.64 24.38 1.29
CA HIS A 447 -0.22 24.86 2.35
C HIS A 447 0.47 24.73 3.71
N ALA A 448 0.40 25.76 4.57
CA ALA A 448 1.04 25.75 5.89
C ALA A 448 0.61 24.56 6.78
N PHE A 449 -0.61 24.05 6.58
CA PHE A 449 -1.11 22.87 7.30
C PHE A 449 -0.38 21.58 6.92
N TYR A 450 0.12 21.45 5.69
CA TYR A 450 0.75 20.23 5.21
C TYR A 450 1.97 19.85 6.05
N LYS A 451 2.91 20.79 6.22
CA LYS A 451 4.09 20.60 7.08
C LYS A 451 3.71 20.36 8.55
N ARG A 452 2.72 21.09 9.08
CA ARG A 452 2.25 20.90 10.47
C ARG A 452 1.63 19.52 10.70
N ILE A 453 0.83 19.04 9.75
CA ILE A 453 0.29 17.67 9.78
C ILE A 453 1.44 16.68 9.69
N GLY A 454 2.40 16.88 8.78
CA GLY A 454 3.61 16.06 8.64
C GLY A 454 4.37 15.91 9.96
N LEU A 455 4.69 17.03 10.64
CA LEU A 455 5.37 17.01 11.95
C LEU A 455 4.60 16.23 13.01
N MET A 456 3.28 16.39 13.11
CA MET A 456 2.49 15.63 14.08
C MET A 456 2.38 14.14 13.71
N ARG A 457 2.35 13.79 12.43
CA ARG A 457 2.15 12.40 11.98
C ARG A 457 3.48 11.62 11.90
N ALA A 458 4.58 12.27 11.57
CA ALA A 458 5.89 11.64 11.39
C ALA A 458 6.75 11.58 12.68
N TYR A 459 6.30 12.15 13.80
CA TYR A 459 7.09 12.21 15.03
C TYR A 459 7.63 10.86 15.49
N GLY A 460 6.80 9.82 15.52
CA GLY A 460 7.24 8.48 15.91
C GLY A 460 8.25 7.90 14.92
N MET A 461 8.07 8.12 13.61
CA MET A 461 9.02 7.68 12.59
C MET A 461 10.39 8.34 12.77
N ILE A 462 10.41 9.66 12.95
CA ILE A 462 11.66 10.41 13.12
C ILE A 462 12.38 9.99 14.41
N ARG A 463 11.64 9.74 15.50
CA ARG A 463 12.23 9.15 16.72
C ARG A 463 12.86 7.79 16.47
N HIS A 464 12.19 6.91 15.71
CA HIS A 464 12.73 5.61 15.33
C HIS A 464 14.00 5.76 14.48
N ILE A 465 13.98 6.65 13.49
CA ILE A 465 15.13 6.93 12.64
C ILE A 465 16.33 7.37 13.48
N VAL A 466 16.16 8.41 14.31
CA VAL A 466 17.23 8.92 15.17
C VAL A 466 17.72 7.85 16.15
N SER A 467 16.81 7.08 16.76
CA SER A 467 17.20 6.00 17.67
C SER A 467 18.06 4.93 16.99
N TYR A 468 17.70 4.52 15.77
CA TYR A 468 18.49 3.55 15.01
C TYR A 468 19.80 4.13 14.49
N MET A 469 19.84 5.40 14.08
CA MET A 469 21.09 6.09 13.76
C MET A 469 22.04 6.09 14.97
N LEU A 470 21.56 6.43 16.16
CA LEU A 470 22.34 6.39 17.41
C LEU A 470 22.85 4.97 17.72
N ARG A 471 22.03 3.93 17.50
CA ARG A 471 22.48 2.54 17.64
C ARG A 471 23.59 2.19 16.66
N MET A 472 23.43 2.55 15.38
CA MET A 472 24.42 2.28 14.32
C MET A 472 25.79 2.92 14.64
N ILE A 473 25.81 4.13 15.21
CA ILE A 473 27.07 4.82 15.57
C ILE A 473 27.66 4.35 16.91
N SER A 474 26.86 3.74 17.79
CA SER A 474 27.29 3.24 19.11
C SER A 474 27.91 1.84 19.06
N GLY A 475 28.09 1.26 17.87
CA GLY A 475 28.66 -0.08 17.69
C GLY A 475 27.64 -1.23 17.78
N ASP A 476 26.33 -0.94 17.71
CA ASP A 476 25.30 -1.95 17.52
C ASP A 476 25.52 -2.72 16.20
N ARG A 477 25.03 -3.97 16.14
CA ARG A 477 25.18 -4.82 14.96
C ARG A 477 24.23 -4.45 13.82
N THR A 478 23.20 -3.64 14.08
CA THR A 478 22.23 -3.20 13.08
C THR A 478 22.91 -2.49 11.91
N LYS A 479 22.73 -3.02 10.71
CA LYS A 479 23.26 -2.47 9.44
C LYS A 479 22.17 -2.01 8.50
N PHE A 480 21.01 -2.66 8.52
CA PHE A 480 19.90 -2.32 7.64
C PHE A 480 18.59 -2.34 8.41
N VAL A 481 17.79 -1.29 8.28
CA VAL A 481 16.44 -1.23 8.87
C VAL A 481 15.45 -0.94 7.75
N LEU A 482 14.51 -1.85 7.52
CA LEU A 482 13.45 -1.68 6.53
C LEU A 482 12.13 -1.33 7.20
N TYR A 483 11.45 -0.31 6.67
CA TYR A 483 10.11 0.11 7.05
C TYR A 483 9.20 0.01 5.82
N SER A 484 8.32 -0.99 5.76
CA SER A 484 7.37 -1.16 4.64
C SER A 484 5.97 -0.67 4.98
N GLY A 485 5.56 0.42 4.32
CA GLY A 485 4.39 1.20 4.68
C GLY A 485 3.61 1.71 3.48
N HIS A 486 2.98 2.87 3.68
CA HIS A 486 2.04 3.47 2.73
C HIS A 486 2.59 4.76 2.13
N ASP A 487 1.88 5.28 1.14
CA ASP A 487 2.12 6.62 0.59
C ASP A 487 2.08 7.68 1.70
N TRP A 488 1.08 7.65 2.57
CA TRP A 488 0.98 8.60 3.69
C TRP A 488 2.19 8.55 4.63
N THR A 489 2.80 7.38 4.85
CA THR A 489 4.01 7.27 5.69
C THR A 489 5.15 8.10 5.11
N LEU A 490 5.41 7.98 3.79
CA LEU A 490 6.42 8.79 3.13
C LEU A 490 5.98 10.27 3.04
N GLN A 491 4.72 10.53 2.70
CA GLN A 491 4.16 11.89 2.58
C GLN A 491 4.33 12.69 3.89
N TYR A 492 4.02 12.10 5.04
CA TYR A 492 4.18 12.77 6.33
C TYR A 492 5.65 12.98 6.67
N LEU A 493 6.51 12.00 6.37
CA LEU A 493 7.95 12.10 6.64
C LEU A 493 8.63 13.16 5.78
N THR A 494 8.35 13.20 4.47
CA THR A 494 8.88 14.24 3.57
C THR A 494 8.37 15.62 3.95
N ALA A 495 7.08 15.75 4.29
CA ALA A 495 6.50 17.00 4.78
C ALA A 495 7.17 17.49 6.08
N ALA A 496 7.44 16.59 7.03
CA ALA A 496 8.07 16.93 8.30
C ALA A 496 9.53 17.39 8.12
N LEU A 497 10.26 16.76 7.20
CA LEU A 497 11.67 17.07 6.94
C LEU A 497 11.87 18.25 5.98
N GLY A 498 10.79 18.77 5.38
CA GLY A 498 10.88 19.87 4.41
C GLY A 498 11.35 19.44 3.02
N ILE A 499 11.41 18.12 2.74
CA ILE A 499 11.79 17.60 1.43
C ILE A 499 10.77 18.08 0.40
N GLN A 500 11.25 18.79 -0.61
CA GLN A 500 10.40 19.43 -1.61
C GLN A 500 9.97 18.40 -2.65
N THR A 501 8.69 18.03 -2.59
CA THR A 501 8.06 17.20 -3.61
C THR A 501 7.16 18.07 -4.48
N ASP A 502 7.18 17.88 -5.80
CA ASP A 502 6.33 18.66 -6.74
C ASP A 502 4.83 18.52 -6.45
N ASN A 503 4.46 17.42 -5.81
CA ASN A 503 3.10 17.07 -5.44
C ASN A 503 3.12 16.13 -4.20
N THR A 504 1.97 15.90 -3.60
CA THR A 504 1.77 14.96 -2.48
C THR A 504 1.71 13.49 -2.88
N PHE A 505 1.71 13.16 -4.17
CA PHE A 505 1.62 11.79 -4.63
C PHE A 505 2.97 11.07 -4.50
N ILE A 506 2.94 9.88 -3.90
CA ILE A 506 4.10 9.00 -3.74
C ILE A 506 3.91 7.81 -4.68
N ALA A 507 4.87 7.53 -5.57
CA ALA A 507 4.74 6.45 -6.56
C ALA A 507 4.78 5.05 -5.93
N TYR A 508 4.26 4.04 -6.65
CA TYR A 508 4.37 2.66 -6.18
C TYR A 508 5.84 2.25 -6.06
N ALA A 509 6.16 1.42 -5.07
CA ALA A 509 7.54 1.00 -4.79
C ALA A 509 8.54 2.15 -4.55
N ALA A 510 8.06 3.36 -4.26
CA ALA A 510 8.91 4.49 -3.89
C ALA A 510 9.70 4.18 -2.61
N ARG A 511 10.92 4.71 -2.51
CA ARG A 511 11.84 4.50 -1.38
C ARG A 511 12.48 5.80 -0.90
N LEU A 512 12.65 5.91 0.41
CA LEU A 512 13.42 6.96 1.08
C LEU A 512 14.47 6.30 1.96
N ALA A 513 15.75 6.54 1.68
CA ALA A 513 16.86 5.97 2.41
C ALA A 513 17.59 7.05 3.23
N PHE A 514 17.85 6.74 4.50
CA PHE A 514 18.80 7.44 5.35
C PHE A 514 20.06 6.60 5.44
N GLU A 515 21.13 7.07 4.85
CA GLU A 515 22.42 6.42 4.85
C GLU A 515 23.30 7.07 5.91
N VAL A 516 23.90 6.27 6.81
CA VAL A 516 24.75 6.76 7.90
C VAL A 516 26.21 6.49 7.57
N TYR A 517 27.05 7.51 7.61
CA TYR A 517 28.47 7.46 7.28
C TYR A 517 29.34 7.83 8.48
N LYS A 518 30.50 7.21 8.55
CA LYS A 518 31.59 7.56 9.48
C LYS A 518 32.75 8.15 8.69
N SER A 519 33.31 9.25 9.15
CA SER A 519 34.56 9.77 8.58
C SER A 519 35.71 8.81 8.86
N GLU A 520 36.61 8.61 7.89
CA GLU A 520 37.86 7.87 8.11
C GLU A 520 38.95 8.75 8.75
N ALA A 521 38.88 10.07 8.52
CA ALA A 521 39.82 11.04 9.07
C ALA A 521 39.45 11.50 10.48
N HIS A 522 38.15 11.53 10.82
CA HIS A 522 37.63 12.02 12.09
C HIS A 522 36.73 10.98 12.77
N THR A 523 36.39 11.18 14.04
CA THR A 523 35.44 10.30 14.75
C THR A 523 33.97 10.63 14.48
N ASP A 524 33.71 11.62 13.63
CA ASP A 524 32.39 12.20 13.41
C ASP A 524 31.53 11.34 12.47
N TYR A 525 30.22 11.45 12.67
CA TYR A 525 29.21 10.73 11.91
C TYR A 525 28.29 11.68 11.17
N TYR A 526 27.91 11.29 9.97
CA TYR A 526 27.08 12.07 9.07
C TYR A 526 25.99 11.17 8.50
N PHE A 527 24.95 11.76 7.95
CA PHE A 527 23.94 11.04 7.21
C PHE A 527 23.59 11.74 5.91
N ARG A 528 23.08 10.96 4.97
CA ARG A 528 22.56 11.40 3.67
C ARG A 528 21.15 10.88 3.49
N VAL A 529 20.30 11.67 2.85
CA VAL A 529 18.91 11.28 2.55
C VAL A 529 18.72 11.17 1.04
N VAL A 530 18.29 10.00 0.59
CA VAL A 530 18.09 9.68 -0.84
C VAL A 530 16.64 9.28 -1.06
N TYR A 531 15.92 10.00 -1.92
CA TYR A 531 14.53 9.73 -2.28
C TYR A 531 14.45 9.25 -3.73
N ASP A 532 13.96 8.02 -3.93
CA ASP A 532 13.89 7.34 -5.24
C ASP A 532 15.19 7.38 -6.05
N GLY A 533 16.32 7.36 -5.34
CA GLY A 533 17.64 7.41 -5.94
C GLY A 533 18.14 8.82 -6.25
N HIS A 534 17.50 9.88 -5.76
CA HIS A 534 18.03 11.24 -5.83
C HIS A 534 18.47 11.73 -4.46
N ASP A 535 19.65 12.32 -4.36
CA ASP A 535 20.14 12.96 -3.12
C ASP A 535 19.29 14.20 -2.82
N VAL A 536 18.51 14.14 -1.73
CA VAL A 536 17.61 15.21 -1.27
C VAL A 536 18.10 15.88 0.01
N THR A 537 19.33 15.60 0.43
CA THR A 537 19.87 16.07 1.73
C THR A 537 19.85 17.59 1.85
N GLN A 538 20.18 18.31 0.76
CA GLN A 538 20.16 19.78 0.73
C GLN A 538 18.76 20.39 0.75
N GLN A 539 17.70 19.60 0.60
CA GLN A 539 16.32 20.09 0.71
C GLN A 539 15.83 20.12 2.15
N ILE A 540 16.53 19.47 3.08
CA ILE A 540 16.12 19.36 4.47
C ILE A 540 16.57 20.64 5.20
N ASP A 541 15.64 21.34 5.87
CA ASP A 541 15.86 22.65 6.51
C ASP A 541 17.10 22.72 7.42
N PHE A 542 17.40 21.64 8.15
CA PHE A 542 18.55 21.56 9.06
C PHE A 542 19.84 21.02 8.41
N CYS A 543 19.81 20.76 7.10
CA CYS A 543 20.93 20.29 6.29
C CYS A 543 21.26 21.21 5.10
N GLU A 544 20.36 22.13 4.73
CA GLU A 544 20.55 23.10 3.65
C GLU A 544 21.57 24.21 3.98
N GLY A 545 21.90 25.05 2.99
CA GLY A 545 22.56 26.34 3.23
C GLY A 545 24.00 26.25 3.74
N GLY A 546 24.74 25.20 3.36
CA GLY A 546 26.12 24.97 3.80
C GLY A 546 26.25 24.23 5.12
N LYS A 547 25.13 23.78 5.73
CA LYS A 547 25.14 22.93 6.92
C LYS A 547 25.55 21.48 6.63
N SER A 548 25.51 21.06 5.37
CA SER A 548 26.01 19.76 4.92
C SER A 548 27.37 19.89 4.23
N LEU A 549 28.20 18.87 4.41
CA LEU A 549 29.49 18.74 3.76
C LEU A 549 29.30 18.16 2.35
N ARG A 550 29.80 18.88 1.34
CA ARG A 550 29.81 18.41 -0.06
C ARG A 550 31.03 17.52 -0.30
N VAL A 551 30.81 16.27 -0.69
CA VAL A 551 31.86 15.26 -0.88
C VAL A 551 31.81 14.65 -2.29
N THR A 552 32.92 14.05 -2.74
CA THR A 552 32.97 13.31 -4.01
C THR A 552 32.43 11.90 -3.82
N ARG A 553 31.48 11.49 -4.67
CA ARG A 553 30.73 10.21 -4.60
C ARG A 553 31.26 9.11 -5.51
N ASP A 554 31.92 9.49 -6.60
CA ASP A 554 32.45 8.54 -7.57
C ASP A 554 33.63 9.10 -8.35
N SER A 555 34.27 8.22 -9.11
CA SER A 555 35.39 8.55 -10.00
C SER A 555 35.02 9.47 -11.15
N ARG A 556 33.72 9.71 -11.41
CA ARG A 556 33.23 10.66 -12.42
C ARG A 556 33.14 12.08 -11.87
N GLY A 557 33.40 12.27 -10.58
CA GLY A 557 33.35 13.57 -9.92
C GLY A 557 31.95 13.98 -9.47
N ASN A 558 30.97 13.05 -9.50
CA ASN A 558 29.65 13.33 -8.94
C ASN A 558 29.76 13.65 -7.46
N LYS A 559 28.87 14.49 -6.97
CA LYS A 559 28.91 14.99 -5.60
C LYS A 559 27.73 14.49 -4.80
N ALA A 560 27.93 14.33 -3.50
CA ALA A 560 26.90 14.02 -2.52
C ALA A 560 26.99 14.99 -1.35
N ASP A 561 25.89 15.14 -0.62
CA ASP A 561 25.84 15.97 0.58
C ASP A 561 25.71 15.10 1.84
N LEU A 562 26.57 15.38 2.82
CA LEU A 562 26.60 14.70 4.10
C LEU A 562 26.21 15.69 5.21
N CYS A 563 25.08 15.45 5.86
CA CYS A 563 24.59 16.26 6.97
C CYS A 563 25.11 15.70 8.30
N PRO A 564 25.69 16.53 9.20
CA PRO A 564 26.12 16.06 10.52
C PRO A 564 24.99 15.39 11.30
N ILE A 565 25.26 14.27 11.97
CA ILE A 565 24.23 13.51 12.70
C ILE A 565 23.65 14.33 13.86
N GLU A 566 24.41 15.28 14.41
CA GLU A 566 24.00 16.18 15.47
C GLU A 566 22.81 17.05 15.04
N ASN A 567 22.70 17.38 13.75
CA ASN A 567 21.63 18.25 13.25
C ASN A 567 20.26 17.58 13.38
N ILE A 568 20.13 16.29 13.04
CA ILE A 568 18.85 15.58 13.16
C ILE A 568 18.51 15.28 14.63
N ILE A 569 19.53 15.07 15.48
CA ILE A 569 19.36 14.90 16.93
C ILE A 569 18.83 16.20 17.54
N ARG A 570 19.50 17.32 17.27
CA ARG A 570 19.08 18.65 17.71
C ARG A 570 17.69 18.98 17.20
N PHE A 571 17.41 18.72 15.92
CA PHE A 571 16.09 18.91 15.35
C PHE A 571 15.02 18.17 16.16
N LEU A 572 15.24 16.89 16.49
CA LEU A 572 14.26 16.09 17.24
C LEU A 572 14.07 16.59 18.69
N HIS A 573 15.13 17.04 19.36
CA HIS A 573 15.12 17.36 20.79
C HIS A 573 14.80 18.83 21.11
N GLU A 574 15.22 19.77 20.26
CA GLU A 574 15.13 21.21 20.51
C GLU A 574 14.11 21.87 19.57
N ASP A 575 14.20 21.60 18.27
CA ASP A 575 13.52 22.41 17.26
C ASP A 575 12.18 21.81 16.76
N TYR A 576 11.93 20.51 17.01
CA TYR A 576 10.86 19.72 16.39
C TYR A 576 9.47 20.34 16.57
N PHE A 577 9.19 20.82 17.78
CA PHE A 577 7.87 21.33 18.15
C PHE A 577 7.71 22.83 17.96
N GLY A 578 8.79 23.55 17.60
CA GLY A 578 8.77 24.99 17.35
C GLY A 578 7.70 25.42 16.35
N PRO A 579 7.62 24.82 15.13
CA PRO A 579 6.60 25.16 14.13
C PRO A 579 5.15 24.87 14.54
N LEU A 580 4.96 24.09 15.62
CA LEU A 580 3.65 23.70 16.16
C LEU A 580 3.21 24.55 17.35
N ASN A 581 4.06 25.50 17.79
CA ASN A 581 3.94 26.26 19.03
C ASN A 581 3.66 25.34 20.24
N ALA A 582 4.43 24.26 20.36
CA ALA A 582 4.30 23.26 21.41
C ALA A 582 5.67 22.91 22.01
N THR A 583 5.68 22.27 23.18
CA THR A 583 6.93 21.81 23.82
C THR A 583 7.14 20.30 23.69
N ASN A 584 6.06 19.56 23.46
CA ASN A 584 6.07 18.11 23.37
C ASN A 584 4.91 17.61 22.49
N PHE A 585 4.93 16.31 22.19
CA PHE A 585 3.94 15.68 21.31
C PHE A 585 2.50 15.77 21.83
N LYS A 586 2.31 15.64 23.14
CA LYS A 586 0.98 15.69 23.76
C LYS A 586 0.39 17.09 23.57
N ASP A 587 1.15 18.14 23.87
CA ASP A 587 0.72 19.53 23.68
C ASP A 587 0.47 19.85 22.20
N ALA A 588 1.33 19.32 21.32
CA ALA A 588 1.16 19.48 19.87
C ALA A 588 -0.15 18.86 19.36
N CYS A 589 -0.64 17.80 19.98
CA CYS A 589 -1.85 17.09 19.54
C CYS A 589 -3.15 17.54 20.21
N ILE A 590 -3.08 18.30 21.31
CA ILE A 590 -4.27 18.84 21.98
C ILE A 590 -4.86 19.99 21.17
N MET A 591 -6.20 20.01 21.06
CA MET A 591 -6.92 21.18 20.56
C MET A 591 -6.92 22.27 21.64
N THR A 592 -6.14 23.33 21.46
CA THR A 592 -6.30 24.52 22.29
C THR A 592 -7.64 25.18 21.92
N ALA A 593 -8.47 25.46 22.94
CA ALA A 593 -9.67 26.26 22.74
C ALA A 593 -9.27 27.61 22.12
N ASN A 594 -9.92 27.99 21.01
CA ASN A 594 -9.74 29.20 20.19
C ASN A 594 -8.64 30.17 20.64
N PRO A 595 -7.63 30.49 19.79
CA PRO A 595 -6.94 31.76 19.97
C PRO A 595 -7.99 32.87 19.90
N LYS A 596 -8.07 33.69 20.96
CA LYS A 596 -8.89 34.90 20.95
C LYS A 596 -8.49 35.68 19.69
N GLY A 597 -9.47 35.96 18.84
CA GLY A 597 -9.23 36.79 17.67
C GLY A 597 -8.67 38.12 18.15
N ASN A 598 -7.39 38.34 17.86
CA ASN A 598 -6.64 39.60 17.85
C ASN A 598 -5.15 39.26 17.89
N GLU A 599 -4.64 38.74 16.78
CA GLU A 599 -3.22 38.83 16.40
C GLU A 599 -3.16 38.35 14.94
N PHE A 600 -3.29 39.32 14.04
CA PHE A 600 -3.06 39.20 12.60
C PHE A 600 -1.75 39.86 12.25
#